data_AF-A0A5C1ARD4-F1
#
_entry.id   AF-A0A5C1ARD4-F1
#
_cell.length_a   1.000
_cell.length_b   1.000
_cell.length_c   1.000
_cell.angle_alpha   90.00
_cell.angle_beta   90.00
_cell.angle_gamma   90.00
#
_symmetry.space_group_name_H-M   'P 1'
#
loop_
_entity.id
_entity.type
_entity.pdbx_description
1 polymer ?
#
loop_
_entity_poly.entity_id
_entity_poly.type
_entity_poly.pdbx_seq_one_letter_code
_entity_poly.pdbx_strand_id
1 'polypeptide(L)' 'MTDENQLTSRQAYLAMFEFLRRHYERGPTDEIGGLLGSLSVLADGTSADPAYANDWAEAVAAVLTAESNGRHAEAEFRIV' A
#
# COMPACT_ATOMS: atom_id res chain seq x y z
N MET A 1 15.00 20.35 -1.57
CA MET A 1 13.65 20.59 -2.08
C MET A 1 13.03 19.23 -2.34
N THR A 2 12.32 18.68 -1.36
CA THR A 2 11.37 17.60 -1.64
C THR A 2 10.14 18.30 -2.17
N ASP A 3 9.97 18.31 -3.48
CA ASP A 3 8.65 18.59 -4.05
C ASP A 3 7.66 17.64 -3.38
N GLU A 4 6.68 18.19 -2.66
CA GLU A 4 5.52 17.46 -2.17
C GLU A 4 4.69 17.04 -3.39
N ASN A 5 5.20 16.09 -4.16
CA ASN A 5 4.44 15.46 -5.22
C ASN A 5 3.40 14.58 -4.53
N GLN A 6 2.22 15.15 -4.28
CA GLN A 6 1.05 14.44 -3.83
C GLN A 6 0.80 13.27 -4.78
N LEU A 7 0.98 12.05 -4.28
CA LEU A 7 0.73 10.85 -5.07
C LEU A 7 -0.79 10.68 -5.22
N THR A 8 -1.22 10.31 -6.43
CA THR A 8 -2.57 9.74 -6.59
C THR A 8 -2.67 8.43 -5.81
N SER A 9 -3.88 8.02 -5.41
CA SER A 9 -4.12 6.74 -4.73
C SER A 9 -3.48 5.56 -5.48
N ARG A 10 -3.55 5.56 -6.81
CA ARG A 10 -2.91 4.54 -7.66
C ARG A 10 -1.38 4.58 -7.59
N GLN A 11 -0.77 5.76 -7.60
CA GLN A 11 0.68 5.87 -7.47
C GLN A 11 1.17 5.46 -6.08
N ALA A 12 0.40 5.78 -5.03
CA ALA A 12 0.68 5.32 -3.68
C ALA A 12 0.58 3.79 -3.57
N TYR A 13 -0.39 3.17 -4.24
CA TYR A 13 -0.50 1.70 -4.33
C TYR A 13 0.76 1.09 -4.98
N LEU A 14 1.18 1.63 -6.12
CA LEU A 14 2.37 1.15 -6.82
C LEU A 14 3.65 1.37 -6.00
N ALA A 15 3.73 2.47 -5.24
CA ALA A 15 4.85 2.72 -4.33
C ALA A 15 4.89 1.70 -3.19
N MET A 16 3.74 1.37 -2.60
CA MET A 16 3.59 0.32 -1.59
C MET A 16 4.01 -1.05 -2.14
N PHE A 17 3.50 -1.42 -3.33
CA PHE A 17 3.86 -2.68 -3.99
C PHE A 17 5.37 -2.78 -4.24
N GLU A 18 5.97 -1.74 -4.81
CA GLU A 18 7.42 -1.70 -5.08
C GLU A 18 8.26 -1.80 -3.80
N PHE A 19 7.80 -1.17 -2.71
CA PHE A 19 8.46 -1.27 -1.42
C PHE A 19 8.45 -2.72 -0.89
N LEU A 20 7.28 -3.38 -0.91
CA LEU A 20 7.15 -4.78 -0.48
C LEU A 20 7.97 -5.73 -1.36
N ARG A 21 7.97 -5.53 -2.67
CA ARG A 21 8.78 -6.30 -3.62
C ARG A 21 10.27 -6.23 -3.28
N ARG A 22 10.80 -5.03 -3.03
CA ARG A 22 12.20 -4.85 -2.61
C ARG A 22 12.50 -5.48 -1.26
N HIS A 23 11.54 -5.46 -0.33
CA HIS A 23 11.69 -6.14 0.95
C HIS A 23 11.79 -7.66 0.75
N TYR A 24 10.87 -8.24 -0.02
CA TYR A 24 10.86 -9.66 -0.38
C TYR A 24 12.16 -10.10 -1.06
N GLU A 25 12.71 -9.31 -1.99
CA GLU A 25 13.97 -9.63 -2.66
C GLU A 25 15.16 -9.77 -1.71
N ARG A 26 15.14 -9.08 -0.56
CA ARG A 26 16.20 -9.13 0.45
C ARG A 26 16.04 -10.30 1.42
N GLY A 27 14.81 -10.75 1.61
CA GLY A 27 14.46 -11.82 2.55
C GLY A 27 13.11 -12.42 2.17
N PRO A 28 13.07 -13.36 1.21
CA PRO A 28 11.83 -13.94 0.75
C PRO A 28 11.11 -14.69 1.87
N THR A 29 9.81 -14.45 2.04
CA THR A 29 8.94 -15.19 2.95
C THR A 29 7.65 -15.56 2.26
N ASP A 30 7.06 -16.71 2.59
CA ASP A 30 5.80 -17.16 1.97
C ASP A 30 4.67 -16.15 2.17
N GLU A 31 4.66 -15.47 3.32
CA GLU A 31 3.66 -14.45 3.66
C GLU A 31 3.74 -13.24 2.71
N ILE A 32 4.92 -12.62 2.58
CA ILE A 32 5.08 -11.46 1.68
C ILE A 32 4.98 -11.88 0.21
N GLY A 33 5.46 -13.08 -0.14
CA GLY A 33 5.33 -13.62 -1.48
C GLY A 33 3.87 -13.86 -1.90
N GLY A 34 3.07 -14.44 -1.01
CA GLY A 34 1.63 -14.61 -1.21
C GLY A 34 0.91 -13.28 -1.34
N LEU A 35 1.21 -12.32 -0.46
CA LEU A 35 0.65 -10.97 -0.53
C LEU A 35 1.00 -10.27 -1.85
N LEU A 36 2.26 -10.32 -2.28
CA LEU A 36 2.68 -9.76 -3.57
C LEU A 36 2.00 -10.43 -4.77
N GLY A 37 1.73 -11.74 -4.68
CA GLY A 37 0.93 -12.46 -5.66
C GLY A 37 -0.48 -11.86 -5.78
N SER A 38 -1.18 -11.71 -4.65
CA SER A 38 -2.53 -11.14 -4.61
C SER A 38 -2.60 -9.67 -5.03
N LEU A 39 -1.57 -8.87 -4.68
CA LEU A 39 -1.46 -7.44 -5.02
C LEU A 39 -0.92 -7.17 -6.43
N SER A 40 -0.48 -8.20 -7.16
CA SER A 40 0.13 -7.99 -8.48
C SER A 40 -0.86 -7.34 -9.44
N VAL A 41 -0.40 -6.35 -10.19
CA VAL A 41 -1.27 -5.59 -11.09
C VAL A 41 -1.37 -6.31 -12.44
N LEU A 42 -2.59 -6.65 -12.84
CA LEU A 42 -2.90 -7.27 -14.13
C LEU A 42 -2.79 -6.27 -15.29
N ALA A 43 -2.89 -6.77 -16.52
CA ALA A 43 -2.78 -5.95 -17.73
C ALA A 43 -3.85 -4.85 -17.83
N ASP A 44 -4.99 -5.02 -17.17
CA ASP A 44 -6.07 -4.04 -17.10
C ASP A 44 -5.85 -2.96 -16.00
N GLY A 45 -4.77 -3.07 -15.23
CA GLY A 45 -4.43 -2.14 -14.17
C GLY A 45 -5.09 -2.41 -12.82
N THR A 46 -5.84 -3.50 -12.67
CA THR A 46 -6.44 -3.95 -11.40
C THR A 46 -5.53 -4.93 -10.66
N SER A 47 -5.76 -5.09 -9.36
CA SER A 47 -5.10 -6.10 -8.53
C SER A 47 -5.54 -7.51 -8.92
N ALA A 48 -4.62 -8.48 -8.90
CA ALA A 48 -4.89 -9.89 -9.21
C ALA A 48 -6.00 -10.48 -8.34
N ASP A 49 -6.07 -10.05 -7.07
CA ASP A 49 -7.25 -10.20 -6.24
C ASP A 49 -8.00 -8.86 -6.12
N PRO A 50 -9.22 -8.75 -6.67
CA PRO A 50 -10.03 -7.53 -6.62
C PRO A 50 -10.41 -7.07 -5.21
N ALA A 51 -10.44 -7.95 -4.21
CA ALA A 51 -10.78 -7.57 -2.83
C ALA A 51 -9.78 -6.54 -2.29
N TYR A 52 -8.49 -6.70 -2.61
CA TYR A 52 -7.44 -5.78 -2.18
C TYR A 52 -7.54 -4.39 -2.81
N ALA A 53 -8.24 -4.23 -3.93
CA ALA A 53 -8.50 -2.91 -4.50
C ALA A 53 -9.47 -2.11 -3.61
N ASN A 54 -10.46 -2.79 -3.02
CA ASN A 54 -11.37 -2.17 -2.06
C ASN A 54 -10.65 -1.87 -0.74
N ASP A 55 -9.90 -2.83 -0.20
CA ASP A 55 -9.15 -2.65 1.05
C ASP A 55 -8.16 -1.48 0.93
N TRP A 56 -7.51 -1.32 -0.24
CA TRP A 56 -6.65 -0.18 -0.51
C TRP A 56 -7.41 1.15 -0.51
N ALA A 57 -8.59 1.21 -1.13
CA ALA A 57 -9.41 2.42 -1.14
C ALA A 57 -9.83 2.83 0.28
N GLU A 58 -10.20 1.86 1.12
CA GLU A 58 -10.52 2.07 2.53
C GLU A 58 -9.31 2.57 3.33
N ALA A 59 -8.13 1.96 3.13
CA ALA A 59 -6.90 2.40 3.77
C ALA A 59 -6.53 3.85 3.41
N VAL A 60 -6.64 4.21 2.13
CA VAL A 60 -6.40 5.59 1.66
C VAL A 60 -7.39 6.57 2.30
N ALA A 61 -8.68 6.22 2.35
CA ALA A 61 -9.70 7.06 2.97
C ALA A 61 -9.44 7.27 4.48
N ALA A 62 -9.02 6.22 5.19
CA ALA A 62 -8.66 6.30 6.60
C ALA A 62 -7.47 7.24 6.84
N VAL A 63 -6.41 7.13 6.03
CA VAL A 63 -5.23 8.01 6.11
C VAL A 63 -5.60 9.47 5.84
N LEU A 64 -6.31 9.75 4.75
CA LEU A 64 -6.71 11.12 4.41
C LEU A 64 -7.61 11.73 5.49
N THR A 65 -8.50 10.94 6.08
CA THR A 65 -9.35 11.37 7.19
C THR A 65 -8.52 11.66 8.43
N ALA A 66 -7.56 10.81 8.79
CA ALA A 66 -6.70 11.02 9.94
C ALA A 66 -5.83 12.28 9.79
N GLU A 67 -5.21 12.48 8.63
CA GLU A 67 -4.35 13.64 8.33
C GLU A 67 -5.15 14.94 8.39
N SER A 68 -6.39 14.96 7.88
CA SER A 68 -7.29 16.13 8.02
C SER A 68 -7.60 16.49 9.47
N ASN A 69 -7.48 15.54 10.39
CA ASN A 69 -7.67 15.71 11.83
C ASN A 69 -6.34 15.92 12.59
N GLY A 70 -5.22 16.09 11.88
CA GLY A 70 -3.88 16.26 12.46
C GLY A 70 -3.34 15.00 13.13
N ARG A 71 -3.72 13.81 12.64
CA ARG A 71 -3.29 12.50 13.14
C ARG A 71 -2.66 11.68 12.02
N HIS A 72 -1.81 10.72 12.37
CA HIS A 72 -1.14 9.83 11.41
C HIS A 72 -1.74 8.42 11.41
N ALA A 73 -3.02 8.28 11.02
CA ALA A 73 -3.78 7.02 11.01
C ALA A 73 -3.42 6.08 12.19
N GLU A 74 -3.34 4.77 11.95
CA GLU A 74 -2.83 3.77 12.90
C GLU A 74 -1.30 3.55 12.76
N ALA A 75 -0.56 4.53 12.22
CA ALA A 75 0.87 4.37 11.94
C ALA A 75 1.74 4.20 13.20
N GLU A 76 1.18 4.48 14.38
CA GLU A 76 1.81 4.26 15.68
C GLU A 76 1.56 2.86 16.27
N PHE A 77 0.71 2.04 15.63
CA PHE A 77 0.41 0.69 16.09
C PHE A 77 1.70 -0.14 16.17
N ARG A 78 1.98 -0.66 17.37
CA ARG A 78 3.13 -1.53 17.64
C ARG A 78 2.65 -2.85 18.19
N ILE A 79 3.10 -3.94 17.58
CA ILE A 79 2.97 -5.28 18.14
C ILE A 79 4.04 -5.39 19.23
N VAL A 80 3.58 -5.54 20.48
CA VAL A 80 4.42 -5.75 21.68
C VAL A 80 4.85 -7.20 21.83
#